data_AF-A0A4Q5PS92-F1
#
_entry.id   AF-A0A4Q5PS92-F1
#
_cell.length_a   1.000
_cell.length_b   1.000
_cell.length_c   1.000
_cell.angle_alpha   90.00
_cell.angle_beta   90.00
_cell.angle_gamma   90.00
#
_symmetry.space_group_name_H-M   'P 1'
#
loop_
_entity.id
_entity.type
_entity.pdbx_description
1 polymer ?
#
loop_
_entity_poly.entity_id
_entity_poly.type
_entity_poly.pdbx_seq_one_letter_code
_entity_poly.pdbx_strand_id
1 'polypeptide(L)'
;MTKYKLEYIWLDGYTPTQSLRGKTQLKDFDAFPTLEQLPLWGFDGSSTEQAEGRSSDCVLKPVAVFPDAARVNGALVMCEVMMPDGVTPHPSNHRATILDDAGAWFGFEQEYFFYENGRPLGFPADGFPAPQGPYYTGVGFKNVGSVAREIVEEHLDLCLAAGINHEGINAEVAKGQWEFQIFGKGSKKAADEMWIARYLLLRLTEKYGIDIEFHCKPLGDTDWNGSGMHANFSTEYMRTVGGKAYFEALMAQFDKNMMDHINVYGPDNDKRLTGKHETAPWNKFSYGVADRGASIRV
;
A
#
# COMPACT_ATOMS: atom_id res chain seq x y z
N MET A 1 -10.81 33.24 -6.72
CA MET A 1 -9.72 32.35 -6.30
C MET A 1 -9.82 31.98 -4.82
N THR A 2 -9.98 30.69 -4.57
CA THR A 2 -9.96 30.02 -3.27
C THR A 2 -8.54 29.54 -2.97
N LYS A 3 -8.08 29.68 -1.72
CA LYS A 3 -6.78 29.16 -1.29
C LYS A 3 -6.89 27.68 -0.94
N TYR A 4 -6.13 26.85 -1.65
CA TYR A 4 -6.03 25.41 -1.45
C TYR A 4 -4.74 25.03 -0.70
N LYS A 5 -4.84 23.97 0.10
CA LYS A 5 -3.75 23.30 0.80
C LYS A 5 -3.35 22.07 -0.01
N LEU A 6 -2.26 22.17 -0.76
CA LEU A 6 -1.73 21.09 -1.58
C LEU A 6 -0.76 20.27 -0.73
N GLU A 7 -1.18 19.09 -0.28
CA GLU A 7 -0.34 18.14 0.44
C GLU A 7 0.46 17.31 -0.58
N TYR A 8 1.72 17.68 -0.81
CA TYR A 8 2.61 16.94 -1.71
C TYR A 8 3.15 15.71 -0.98
N ILE A 9 2.87 14.54 -1.53
CA ILE A 9 3.16 13.23 -0.94
C ILE A 9 4.13 12.48 -1.86
N TRP A 10 5.19 11.89 -1.28
CA TRP A 10 6.19 11.12 -2.03
C TRP A 10 6.79 10.00 -1.19
N LEU A 11 7.54 9.11 -1.85
CA LEU A 11 8.31 8.05 -1.21
C LEU A 11 9.77 8.47 -1.05
N ASP A 12 10.33 8.23 0.14
CA ASP A 12 11.73 8.51 0.44
C ASP A 12 12.71 7.46 -0.11
N GLY A 13 13.99 7.57 0.23
CA GLY A 13 15.06 6.68 -0.25
C GLY A 13 15.47 5.59 0.74
N TYR A 14 14.73 5.40 1.85
CA TYR A 14 15.11 4.39 2.84
C TYR A 14 15.01 2.97 2.25
N THR A 15 15.94 2.13 2.66
CA THR A 15 16.01 0.72 2.26
C THR A 15 15.99 -0.17 3.51
N PRO A 16 15.45 -1.40 3.42
CA PRO A 16 14.89 -2.05 2.23
C PRO A 16 13.47 -1.62 1.86
N THR A 17 12.83 -0.73 2.63
CA THR A 17 11.46 -0.27 2.36
C THR A 17 11.38 1.24 2.48
N GLN A 18 10.77 1.88 1.48
CA GLN A 18 10.54 3.31 1.45
C GLN A 18 9.40 3.68 2.40
N SER A 19 9.50 4.86 3.00
CA SER A 19 8.42 5.46 3.78
C SER A 19 7.77 6.63 3.04
N LEU A 20 6.52 6.91 3.39
CA LEU A 20 5.78 8.06 2.89
C LEU A 20 6.22 9.34 3.60
N ARG A 21 6.30 10.43 2.83
CA ARG A 21 6.58 11.79 3.31
C ARG A 21 5.52 12.74 2.76
N GLY A 22 5.26 13.82 3.50
CA GLY A 22 4.24 14.81 3.13
C GLY A 22 4.65 16.23 3.53
N LYS A 23 4.27 17.22 2.72
CA LYS A 23 4.30 18.64 3.13
C LYS A 23 3.29 19.48 2.35
N THR A 24 2.77 20.54 2.98
CA THR A 24 1.73 21.40 2.40
C THR A 24 2.28 22.64 1.68
N GLN A 25 1.89 22.85 0.42
CA GLN A 25 1.98 24.13 -0.29
C GLN A 25 0.63 24.87 -0.26
N LEU A 26 0.65 26.20 -0.17
CA LEU A 26 -0.54 27.02 -0.38
C LEU A 26 -0.54 27.63 -1.78
N LYS A 27 -1.65 27.47 -2.50
CA LYS A 27 -1.86 28.04 -3.84
C LYS A 27 -3.31 28.47 -4.02
N ASP A 28 -3.53 29.47 -4.87
CA ASP A 28 -4.84 30.02 -5.16
C ASP A 28 -5.35 29.46 -6.49
N PHE A 29 -6.58 28.94 -6.50
CA PHE A 29 -7.24 28.39 -7.69
C PHE A 29 -8.71 28.81 -7.72
N ASP A 30 -9.33 28.90 -8.90
CA ASP A 30 -10.75 29.24 -9.01
C ASP A 30 -11.70 28.08 -8.68
N ALA A 31 -11.23 26.85 -8.87
CA ALA A 31 -11.91 25.60 -8.51
C ALA A 31 -10.88 24.60 -7.97
N PHE A 32 -11.29 23.36 -7.68
CA PHE A 32 -10.36 22.31 -7.31
C PHE A 32 -9.29 22.15 -8.40
N PRO A 33 -7.98 22.12 -8.07
CA PRO A 33 -6.92 22.17 -9.06
C PRO A 33 -6.86 20.90 -9.90
N THR A 34 -6.64 21.05 -11.21
CA THR A 34 -6.27 19.93 -12.07
C THR A 34 -4.78 19.62 -11.96
N LEU A 35 -4.38 18.42 -12.35
CA LEU A 35 -3.00 17.96 -12.26
C LEU A 35 -2.02 18.90 -12.99
N GLU A 36 -2.40 19.40 -14.16
CA GLU A 36 -1.58 20.26 -15.03
C GLU A 36 -1.33 21.65 -14.43
N GLN A 37 -2.17 22.07 -13.49
CA GLN A 37 -2.02 23.35 -12.80
C GLN A 37 -1.06 23.27 -11.61
N LEU A 38 -0.71 22.06 -11.17
CA LEU A 38 0.13 21.84 -10.01
C LEU A 38 1.61 22.07 -10.36
N PRO A 39 2.30 22.99 -9.66
CA PRO A 39 3.71 23.24 -9.93
C PRO A 39 4.59 22.09 -9.45
N LEU A 40 5.76 21.95 -10.08
CA LEU A 40 6.86 21.22 -9.46
C LEU A 40 7.23 21.85 -8.12
N TRP A 41 7.76 21.05 -7.21
CA TRP A 41 8.29 21.56 -5.94
C TRP A 41 9.61 20.89 -5.60
N GLY A 42 10.40 21.47 -4.70
CA GLY A 42 11.68 20.92 -4.27
C GLY A 42 11.62 20.48 -2.82
N PHE A 43 12.46 19.53 -2.42
CA PHE A 43 12.70 19.15 -1.02
C PHE A 43 14.17 18.81 -0.79
N ASP A 44 14.59 18.81 0.48
CA ASP A 44 15.93 18.39 0.89
C ASP A 44 16.00 16.87 0.97
N GLY A 45 16.63 16.25 -0.02
CA GLY A 45 16.83 14.80 -0.13
C GLY A 45 17.84 14.23 0.87
N SER A 46 18.65 15.07 1.53
CA SER A 46 19.59 14.59 2.56
C SER A 46 18.90 14.15 3.85
N SER A 47 17.68 14.63 4.07
CA SER A 47 16.84 14.26 5.21
C SER A 47 15.96 13.03 4.92
N THR A 48 16.11 12.40 3.75
CA THR A 48 15.24 11.32 3.28
C THR A 48 15.99 10.20 2.55
N GLU A 49 17.31 10.08 2.73
CA GLU A 49 18.17 9.07 2.07
C GLU A 49 18.13 9.16 0.53
N GLN A 50 17.95 10.36 -0.02
CA GLN A 50 17.85 10.58 -1.47
C GLN A 50 18.99 11.42 -2.03
N ALA A 51 19.76 12.11 -1.18
CA ALA A 51 20.92 12.85 -1.66
C ALA A 51 21.95 13.10 -0.58
N GLU A 52 23.20 13.38 -0.97
CA GLU A 52 24.26 13.77 -0.05
C GLU A 52 24.23 15.29 0.21
N GLY A 53 24.56 15.70 1.44
CA GLY A 53 24.23 17.04 1.96
C GLY A 53 24.77 18.27 1.19
N ARG A 54 25.76 18.16 0.30
CA ARG A 54 26.26 19.30 -0.49
C ARG A 54 25.56 19.49 -1.84
N SER A 55 24.74 18.53 -2.26
CA SER A 55 23.95 18.55 -3.49
C SER A 55 22.63 17.83 -3.24
N SER A 56 21.83 18.35 -2.30
CA SER A 56 20.72 17.60 -1.72
C SER A 56 19.34 17.88 -2.31
N ASP A 57 19.20 18.82 -3.25
CA ASP A 57 17.89 19.15 -3.80
C ASP A 57 17.31 17.97 -4.62
N CYS A 58 16.06 17.64 -4.34
CA CYS A 58 15.26 16.72 -5.14
C CYS A 58 13.96 17.40 -5.56
N VAL A 59 13.42 17.00 -6.71
CA VAL A 59 12.21 17.63 -7.28
C VAL A 59 11.03 16.68 -7.15
N LEU A 60 9.90 17.20 -6.67
CA LEU A 60 8.59 16.57 -6.65
C LEU A 60 7.85 16.94 -7.92
N LYS A 61 7.50 15.92 -8.70
CA LYS A 61 6.65 16.04 -9.89
C LYS A 61 5.27 15.48 -9.59
N PRO A 62 4.21 16.30 -9.58
CA PRO A 62 2.83 15.82 -9.45
C PRO A 62 2.49 14.78 -10.51
N VAL A 63 1.87 13.68 -10.10
CA VAL A 63 1.40 12.60 -10.99
C VAL A 63 -0.05 12.22 -10.79
N ALA A 64 -0.64 12.54 -9.64
CA ALA A 64 -2.07 12.44 -9.39
C ALA A 64 -2.51 13.45 -8.33
N VAL A 65 -3.78 13.84 -8.37
CA VAL A 65 -4.39 14.77 -7.40
C VAL A 65 -5.74 14.24 -6.94
N PHE A 66 -5.97 14.26 -5.63
CA PHE A 66 -7.17 13.74 -4.97
C PHE A 66 -7.73 14.78 -3.99
N PRO A 67 -9.05 14.89 -3.80
CA PRO A 67 -9.62 15.69 -2.73
C PRO A 67 -9.15 15.22 -1.35
N ASP A 68 -8.82 16.15 -0.46
CA ASP A 68 -8.52 15.84 0.94
C ASP A 68 -9.70 16.24 1.83
N ALA A 69 -10.59 15.28 2.13
CA ALA A 69 -11.80 15.54 2.92
C ALA A 69 -11.50 15.88 4.40
N ALA A 70 -10.30 15.57 4.90
CA ALA A 70 -9.92 15.90 6.28
C ALA A 70 -9.57 17.39 6.45
N ARG A 71 -9.40 18.15 5.36
CA ARG A 71 -8.99 19.56 5.41
C ARG A 71 -9.89 20.43 4.53
N VAL A 72 -10.33 21.56 5.08
CA VAL A 72 -11.00 22.60 4.29
C VAL A 72 -10.07 23.05 3.15
N ASN A 73 -10.57 22.96 1.92
CA ASN A 73 -9.87 23.22 0.65
C ASN A 73 -8.55 22.43 0.53
N GLY A 74 -8.53 21.18 1.00
CA GLY A 74 -7.37 20.30 0.89
C GLY A 74 -7.33 19.52 -0.43
N ALA A 75 -6.12 19.27 -0.92
CA ALA A 75 -5.85 18.36 -2.02
C ALA A 75 -4.61 17.53 -1.68
N LEU A 76 -4.69 16.20 -1.86
CA LEU A 76 -3.56 15.29 -1.79
C LEU A 76 -2.92 15.25 -3.19
N VAL A 77 -1.61 15.42 -3.26
CA VAL A 77 -0.85 15.46 -4.51
C VAL A 77 0.20 14.35 -4.47
N MET A 78 -0.09 13.22 -5.12
CA MET A 78 0.89 12.15 -5.28
C MET A 78 2.00 12.62 -6.23
N CYS A 79 3.25 12.44 -5.84
CA CYS A 79 4.41 12.89 -6.59
C CYS A 79 5.40 11.78 -6.88
N GLU A 80 6.02 11.87 -8.06
CA GLU A 80 7.29 11.21 -8.36
C GLU A 80 8.46 12.07 -7.86
N VAL A 81 9.55 11.39 -7.50
CA VAL A 81 10.82 12.04 -7.18
C VAL A 81 11.70 12.08 -8.43
N MET A 82 12.17 13.27 -8.75
CA MET A 82 13.03 13.56 -9.88
C MET A 82 14.37 14.12 -9.37
N MET A 83 15.40 13.95 -10.17
CA MET A 83 16.69 14.64 -10.01
C MET A 83 16.49 16.17 -10.06
N PRO A 84 17.49 16.98 -9.63
CA PRO A 84 17.41 18.44 -9.67
C PRO A 84 17.05 19.06 -11.03
N ASP A 85 17.28 18.34 -12.13
CA ASP A 85 16.92 18.77 -13.49
C ASP A 85 15.39 18.77 -13.74
N GLY A 86 14.60 18.16 -12.85
CA GLY A 86 13.14 18.05 -12.95
C GLY A 86 12.64 17.12 -14.06
N VAL A 87 13.54 16.40 -14.74
CA VAL A 87 13.24 15.56 -15.92
C VAL A 87 13.66 14.11 -15.70
N THR A 88 14.83 13.88 -15.10
CA THR A 88 15.38 12.54 -14.89
C THR A 88 14.79 11.93 -13.62
N PRO A 89 14.18 10.72 -13.66
CA PRO A 89 13.71 10.06 -12.46
C PRO A 89 14.84 9.82 -11.46
N HIS A 90 14.57 10.08 -10.18
CA HIS A 90 15.51 9.75 -9.11
C HIS A 90 15.65 8.21 -8.97
N PRO A 91 16.80 7.65 -8.55
CA PRO A 91 16.95 6.19 -8.35
C PRO A 91 15.92 5.54 -7.41
N SER A 92 15.36 6.30 -6.47
CA SER A 92 14.28 5.83 -5.59
C SER A 92 12.87 5.86 -6.24
N ASN A 93 12.75 6.35 -7.48
CA ASN A 93 11.48 6.48 -8.18
C ASN A 93 11.13 5.18 -8.91
N HIS A 94 10.57 4.22 -8.18
CA HIS A 94 10.08 2.96 -8.76
C HIS A 94 8.83 3.15 -9.61
N ARG A 95 8.07 4.24 -9.46
CA ARG A 95 6.92 4.51 -10.33
C ARG A 95 7.34 4.69 -11.79
N ALA A 96 8.52 5.27 -12.03
CA ALA A 96 9.09 5.43 -13.36
C ALA A 96 9.41 4.09 -14.06
N THR A 97 9.53 2.98 -13.32
CA THR A 97 9.75 1.64 -13.90
C THR A 97 8.46 0.90 -14.22
N ILE A 98 7.30 1.44 -13.83
CA ILE A 98 5.99 0.84 -14.10
C ILE A 98 5.59 1.15 -15.55
N LEU A 99 5.33 0.10 -16.34
CA LEU A 99 4.74 0.22 -17.67
C LEU A 99 3.37 0.87 -17.55
N ASP A 100 3.13 1.95 -18.31
CA ASP A 100 1.85 2.66 -18.31
C ASP A 100 0.83 1.93 -19.18
N ASP A 101 0.02 1.08 -18.56
CA ASP A 101 -0.93 0.20 -19.25
C ASP A 101 -2.31 0.34 -18.60
N ALA A 102 -3.24 1.01 -19.30
CA ALA A 102 -4.63 1.19 -18.87
C ALA A 102 -5.46 -0.11 -18.92
N GLY A 103 -5.02 -1.12 -19.69
CA GLY A 103 -5.63 -2.43 -19.81
C GLY A 103 -5.20 -3.41 -18.72
N ALA A 104 -4.09 -3.13 -18.03
CA ALA A 104 -3.62 -3.86 -16.85
C ALA A 104 -4.37 -3.40 -15.60
N TRP A 105 -5.18 -4.29 -15.04
CA TRP A 105 -5.99 -4.03 -13.86
C TRP A 105 -5.43 -4.80 -12.67
N PHE A 106 -5.39 -4.15 -11.52
CA PHE A 106 -4.85 -4.72 -10.28
C PHE A 106 -5.83 -4.51 -9.13
N GLY A 107 -6.08 -5.58 -8.36
CA GLY A 107 -6.78 -5.53 -7.08
C GLY A 107 -5.81 -5.90 -5.97
N PHE A 108 -5.50 -4.96 -5.08
CA PHE A 108 -4.58 -5.18 -3.98
C PHE A 108 -5.34 -5.32 -2.66
N GLU A 109 -5.03 -6.38 -1.93
CA GLU A 109 -5.57 -6.72 -0.61
C GLU A 109 -4.53 -6.33 0.46
N GLN A 110 -4.53 -5.09 0.93
CA GLN A 110 -3.50 -4.61 1.88
C GLN A 110 -3.81 -5.06 3.30
N GLU A 111 -3.06 -6.03 3.82
CA GLU A 111 -3.12 -6.40 5.23
C GLU A 111 -2.14 -5.56 6.07
N TYR A 112 -2.50 -5.28 7.32
CA TYR A 112 -1.69 -4.50 8.26
C TYR A 112 -2.10 -4.79 9.70
N PHE A 113 -1.23 -4.45 10.65
CA PHE A 113 -1.58 -4.44 12.07
C PHE A 113 -1.64 -3.02 12.60
N PHE A 114 -2.61 -2.75 13.48
CA PHE A 114 -2.53 -1.62 14.39
C PHE A 114 -1.55 -1.94 15.52
N TYR A 115 -0.67 -1.01 15.86
CA TYR A 115 0.32 -1.14 16.93
C TYR A 115 0.16 0.00 17.95
N GLU A 116 0.21 -0.35 19.23
CA GLU A 116 0.20 0.60 20.34
C GLU A 116 1.27 0.16 21.35
N ASN A 117 2.15 1.09 21.74
CA ASN A 117 3.25 0.82 22.69
C ASN A 117 4.13 -0.38 22.27
N GLY A 118 4.40 -0.52 20.96
CA GLY A 118 5.26 -1.57 20.41
C GLY A 118 4.63 -2.97 20.38
N ARG A 119 3.31 -3.09 20.56
CA ARG A 119 2.57 -4.36 20.47
C ARG A 119 1.32 -4.22 19.60
N PRO A 120 0.82 -5.29 18.98
CA PRO A 120 -0.45 -5.23 18.26
C PRO A 120 -1.60 -4.76 19.15
N LEU A 121 -2.46 -3.91 18.62
CA LEU A 121 -3.59 -3.34 19.32
C LEU A 121 -4.52 -4.44 19.86
N GLY A 122 -4.80 -4.39 21.17
CA GLY A 122 -5.62 -5.39 21.86
C GLY A 122 -4.88 -6.64 22.32
N PHE A 123 -3.56 -6.71 22.14
CA PHE A 123 -2.71 -7.67 22.86
C PHE A 123 -2.53 -7.22 24.32
N PRO A 124 -2.37 -8.16 25.27
CA PRO A 124 -1.96 -7.81 26.62
C PRO A 124 -0.53 -7.23 26.63
N ALA A 125 -0.22 -6.45 27.68
CA ALA A 125 1.13 -5.90 27.90
C ALA A 125 2.20 -7.01 27.89
N ASP A 126 1.87 -8.14 28.51
CA ASP A 126 2.70 -9.35 28.53
C ASP A 126 1.94 -10.54 27.95
N GLY A 127 2.61 -11.31 27.08
CA GLY A 127 2.06 -12.52 26.47
C GLY A 127 1.16 -12.26 25.26
N PHE A 128 0.20 -13.16 25.04
CA PHE A 128 -0.66 -13.19 23.85
C PHE A 128 -2.14 -13.21 24.24
N PRO A 129 -3.05 -12.72 23.38
CA PRO A 129 -4.48 -12.95 23.57
C PRO A 129 -4.82 -14.43 23.32
N ALA A 130 -6.11 -14.79 23.39
CA ALA A 130 -6.56 -16.14 23.05
C ALA A 130 -6.12 -16.52 21.62
N PRO A 131 -5.93 -17.81 21.30
CA PRO A 131 -5.51 -18.23 19.96
C PRO A 131 -6.38 -17.69 18.82
N GLN A 132 -5.82 -17.65 17.62
CA GLN A 132 -6.52 -17.24 16.39
C GLN A 132 -7.75 -18.10 16.13
N GLY A 133 -8.74 -17.53 15.43
CA GLY A 133 -10.02 -18.18 15.14
C GLY A 133 -11.22 -17.24 15.26
N PRO A 134 -11.48 -16.62 16.43
CA PRO A 134 -12.64 -15.75 16.61
C PRO A 134 -12.48 -14.33 16.03
N TYR A 135 -11.28 -13.97 15.55
CA TYR A 135 -10.94 -12.61 15.14
C TYR A 135 -11.32 -12.30 13.68
N TYR A 136 -11.07 -13.24 12.76
CA TYR A 136 -11.37 -13.07 11.33
C TYR A 136 -12.85 -12.75 11.12
N THR A 137 -13.14 -11.62 10.48
CA THR A 137 -14.52 -11.10 10.27
C THR A 137 -15.34 -10.98 11.58
N GLY A 138 -14.66 -10.90 12.72
CA GLY A 138 -15.28 -10.93 14.04
C GLY A 138 -16.06 -9.66 14.38
N VAL A 139 -17.08 -9.80 15.22
CA VAL A 139 -17.89 -8.69 15.75
C VAL A 139 -17.87 -8.71 17.28
N GLY A 140 -17.94 -7.53 17.90
CA GLY A 140 -17.98 -7.35 19.35
C GLY A 140 -16.64 -7.05 19.98
N PHE A 141 -16.67 -6.33 21.12
CA PHE A 141 -15.49 -5.81 21.82
C PHE A 141 -14.41 -6.87 22.08
N LYS A 142 -14.81 -8.10 22.45
CA LYS A 142 -13.88 -9.21 22.73
C LYS A 142 -12.94 -9.48 21.55
N ASN A 143 -13.48 -9.47 20.33
CA ASN A 143 -12.75 -9.86 19.13
C ASN A 143 -12.08 -8.65 18.47
N VAL A 144 -12.75 -7.50 18.45
CA VAL A 144 -12.37 -6.32 17.67
C VAL A 144 -11.64 -5.25 18.49
N GLY A 145 -11.92 -5.14 19.80
CA GLY A 145 -11.50 -4.01 20.63
C GLY A 145 -12.44 -2.81 20.51
N SER A 146 -12.06 -1.70 21.17
CA SER A 146 -12.88 -0.48 21.27
C SER A 146 -12.71 0.48 20.10
N VAL A 147 -11.52 0.55 19.49
CA VAL A 147 -11.17 1.64 18.55
C VAL A 147 -10.80 1.17 17.14
N ALA A 148 -10.35 -0.08 16.97
CA ALA A 148 -9.82 -0.54 15.68
C ALA A 148 -10.82 -0.36 14.52
N ARG A 149 -12.08 -0.75 14.73
CA ARG A 149 -13.12 -0.59 13.70
C ARG A 149 -13.48 0.86 13.42
N GLU A 150 -13.44 1.73 14.43
CA GLU A 150 -13.69 3.17 14.24
C GLU A 150 -12.65 3.77 13.27
N ILE A 151 -11.38 3.42 13.45
CA ILE A 151 -10.29 3.86 12.58
C ILE A 151 -10.48 3.30 11.16
N VAL A 152 -10.83 2.02 11.03
CA VAL A 152 -11.01 1.37 9.72
C VAL A 152 -12.16 1.99 8.93
N GLU A 153 -13.30 2.25 9.58
CA GLU A 153 -14.46 2.89 8.93
C GLU A 153 -14.14 4.35 8.54
N GLU A 154 -13.44 5.10 9.40
CA GLU A 154 -13.02 6.46 9.06
C GLU A 154 -12.00 6.48 7.91
N HIS A 155 -11.07 5.51 7.85
CA HIS A 155 -10.15 5.36 6.74
C HIS A 155 -10.88 5.05 5.42
N LEU A 156 -11.86 4.15 5.46
CA LEU A 156 -12.73 3.85 4.32
C LEU A 156 -13.43 5.12 3.80
N ASP A 157 -14.04 5.91 4.69
CA ASP A 157 -14.70 7.16 4.33
C ASP A 157 -13.74 8.18 3.71
N LEU A 158 -12.51 8.30 4.25
CA LEU A 158 -11.48 9.18 3.69
C LEU A 158 -11.05 8.73 2.29
N CYS A 159 -10.88 7.43 2.06
CA CYS A 159 -10.56 6.88 0.74
C CYS A 159 -11.69 7.12 -0.28
N LEU A 160 -12.94 6.87 0.12
CA LEU A 160 -14.11 7.13 -0.73
C LEU A 160 -14.23 8.61 -1.08
N ALA A 161 -14.03 9.50 -0.11
CA ALA A 161 -14.09 10.94 -0.34
C ALA A 161 -12.93 11.46 -1.22
N ALA A 162 -11.77 10.79 -1.18
CA ALA A 162 -10.66 11.04 -2.10
C ALA A 162 -10.91 10.50 -3.52
N GLY A 163 -11.97 9.70 -3.73
CA GLY A 163 -12.29 9.08 -5.01
C GLY A 163 -11.42 7.86 -5.34
N ILE A 164 -10.77 7.26 -4.35
CA ILE A 164 -10.04 6.00 -4.49
C ILE A 164 -11.05 4.88 -4.70
N ASN A 165 -10.77 3.98 -5.66
CA ASN A 165 -11.65 2.84 -5.90
C ASN A 165 -11.44 1.73 -4.86
N HIS A 166 -12.04 1.94 -3.70
CA HIS A 166 -12.00 1.07 -2.54
C HIS A 166 -13.11 0.01 -2.62
N GLU A 167 -12.75 -1.27 -2.59
CA GLU A 167 -13.68 -2.39 -2.84
C GLU A 167 -14.18 -3.06 -1.55
N GLY A 168 -13.45 -2.92 -0.44
CA GLY A 168 -13.90 -3.52 0.83
C GLY A 168 -12.87 -3.44 1.95
N ILE A 169 -13.30 -3.89 3.13
CA ILE A 169 -12.51 -4.03 4.35
C ILE A 169 -12.86 -5.35 5.05
N ASN A 170 -11.92 -5.91 5.82
CA ASN A 170 -12.22 -6.98 6.76
C ASN A 170 -11.26 -6.97 7.96
N ALA A 171 -11.75 -7.46 9.10
CA ALA A 171 -10.87 -7.86 10.20
C ALA A 171 -10.18 -9.17 9.83
N GLU A 172 -8.86 -9.22 10.01
CA GLU A 172 -8.04 -10.35 9.62
C GLU A 172 -7.93 -11.42 10.73
N VAL A 173 -7.20 -12.51 10.44
CA VAL A 173 -7.09 -13.70 11.29
C VAL A 173 -6.50 -13.40 12.67
N ALA A 174 -5.53 -12.49 12.76
CA ALA A 174 -4.91 -12.10 14.02
C ALA A 174 -5.64 -10.92 14.69
N LYS A 175 -5.64 -10.89 16.03
CA LYS A 175 -6.21 -9.76 16.77
C LYS A 175 -5.42 -8.48 16.49
N GLY A 176 -6.11 -7.42 16.11
CA GLY A 176 -5.48 -6.14 15.74
C GLY A 176 -5.01 -6.08 14.28
N GLN A 177 -5.18 -7.15 13.51
CA GLN A 177 -4.89 -7.19 12.07
C GLN A 177 -6.14 -6.86 11.26
N TRP A 178 -5.96 -6.11 10.18
CA TRP A 178 -7.02 -5.68 9.28
C TRP A 178 -6.54 -5.67 7.84
N GLU A 179 -7.52 -5.63 6.94
CA GLU A 179 -7.29 -5.53 5.51
C GLU A 179 -8.19 -4.46 4.89
N PHE A 180 -7.68 -3.79 3.85
CA PHE A 180 -8.47 -3.02 2.91
C PHE A 180 -8.13 -3.38 1.47
N GLN A 181 -9.12 -3.31 0.57
CA GLN A 181 -8.96 -3.67 -0.84
C GLN A 181 -9.12 -2.48 -1.77
N ILE A 182 -8.19 -2.30 -2.70
CA ILE A 182 -8.26 -1.26 -3.75
C ILE A 182 -8.15 -1.90 -5.12
N PHE A 183 -9.01 -1.48 -6.04
CA PHE A 183 -9.01 -1.95 -7.42
C PHE A 183 -8.71 -0.83 -8.42
N GLY A 184 -7.51 -0.87 -8.99
CA GLY A 184 -7.07 0.09 -9.99
C GLY A 184 -7.23 -0.44 -11.42
N LYS A 185 -7.90 0.36 -12.26
CA LYS A 185 -7.91 0.18 -13.72
C LYS A 185 -6.78 1.00 -14.34
N GLY A 186 -5.65 0.34 -14.57
CA GLY A 186 -4.42 0.95 -15.03
C GLY A 186 -3.29 0.76 -14.02
N SER A 187 -2.14 0.31 -14.50
CA SER A 187 -0.99 -0.07 -13.67
C SER A 187 -0.49 1.05 -12.74
N LYS A 188 -0.25 2.26 -13.27
CA LYS A 188 0.21 3.41 -12.47
C LYS A 188 -0.88 3.92 -11.54
N LYS A 189 -2.13 3.97 -12.03
CA LYS A 189 -3.28 4.40 -11.22
C LYS A 189 -3.46 3.51 -10.00
N ALA A 190 -3.38 2.19 -10.17
CA ALA A 190 -3.47 1.23 -9.07
C ALA A 190 -2.39 1.47 -8.00
N ALA A 191 -1.16 1.74 -8.42
CA ALA A 191 -0.06 2.06 -7.51
C ALA A 191 -0.26 3.40 -6.79
N ASP A 192 -0.67 4.45 -7.51
CA ASP A 192 -0.90 5.79 -6.95
C ASP A 192 -2.02 5.77 -5.90
N GLU A 193 -3.14 5.12 -6.20
CA GLU A 193 -4.28 4.99 -5.28
C GLU A 193 -3.91 4.21 -4.02
N MET A 194 -3.14 3.12 -4.15
CA MET A 194 -2.68 2.34 -3.00
C MET A 194 -1.79 3.18 -2.06
N TRP A 195 -0.83 3.93 -2.61
CA TRP A 195 0.05 4.77 -1.79
C TRP A 195 -0.70 5.91 -1.10
N ILE A 196 -1.68 6.52 -1.76
CA ILE A 196 -2.52 7.55 -1.14
C ILE A 196 -3.41 6.95 -0.05
N ALA A 197 -3.96 5.75 -0.24
CA ALA A 197 -4.72 5.07 0.80
C ALA A 197 -3.86 4.74 2.03
N ARG A 198 -2.62 4.26 1.83
CA ARG A 198 -1.65 4.07 2.94
C ARG A 198 -1.34 5.38 3.64
N TYR A 199 -1.13 6.47 2.91
CA TYR A 199 -0.88 7.79 3.50
C TYR A 199 -2.06 8.27 4.35
N LEU A 200 -3.29 8.12 3.83
CA LEU A 200 -4.50 8.46 4.57
C LEU A 200 -4.63 7.66 5.87
N LEU A 201 -4.34 6.36 5.84
CA LEU A 201 -4.35 5.50 7.03
C LEU A 201 -3.32 5.98 8.06
N LEU A 202 -2.06 6.14 7.65
CA LEU A 202 -0.97 6.60 8.54
C LEU A 202 -1.29 7.96 9.17
N ARG A 203 -1.73 8.93 8.35
CA ARG A 203 -2.10 10.27 8.82
C ARG A 203 -3.31 10.24 9.75
N LEU A 204 -4.28 9.35 9.50
CA LEU A 204 -5.44 9.19 10.35
C LEU A 204 -5.04 8.67 11.73
N THR A 205 -4.15 7.68 11.81
CA THR A 205 -3.81 7.05 13.09
C THR A 205 -2.97 7.93 14.01
N GLU A 206 -2.31 8.98 13.48
CA GLU A 206 -1.61 10.00 14.27
C GLU A 206 -2.47 10.55 15.42
N LYS A 207 -3.75 10.87 15.16
CA LYS A 207 -4.64 11.46 16.19
C LYS A 207 -5.06 10.47 17.27
N TYR A 208 -4.94 9.17 16.97
CA TYR A 208 -5.23 8.09 17.91
C TYR A 208 -3.98 7.64 18.69
N GLY A 209 -2.78 8.10 18.31
CA GLY A 209 -1.53 7.61 18.91
C GLY A 209 -1.26 6.13 18.61
N ILE A 210 -1.73 5.65 17.45
CA ILE A 210 -1.60 4.26 17.01
C ILE A 210 -0.73 4.23 15.75
N ASP A 211 0.20 3.28 15.71
CA ASP A 211 1.05 3.03 14.55
C ASP A 211 0.43 1.98 13.63
N ILE A 212 0.86 1.97 12.37
CA ILE A 212 0.55 0.92 11.41
C ILE A 212 1.80 0.11 11.12
N GLU A 213 1.71 -1.20 11.28
CA GLU A 213 2.77 -2.14 10.97
C GLU A 213 2.44 -2.91 9.68
N PHE A 214 3.25 -2.70 8.64
CA PHE A 214 3.14 -3.35 7.34
C PHE A 214 4.12 -4.53 7.17
N HIS A 215 5.02 -4.76 8.12
CA HIS A 215 5.99 -5.85 8.05
C HIS A 215 5.28 -7.20 7.87
N CYS A 216 5.81 -8.03 6.97
CA CYS A 216 5.13 -9.24 6.51
C CYS A 216 4.97 -10.31 7.61
N LYS A 217 5.80 -10.29 8.66
CA LYS A 217 5.71 -11.19 9.81
C LYS A 217 6.04 -10.44 11.11
N PRO A 218 5.13 -9.58 11.60
CA PRO A 218 5.48 -8.59 12.62
C PRO A 218 5.62 -9.19 14.02
N LEU A 219 5.09 -10.40 14.23
CA LEU A 219 5.22 -11.18 15.48
C LEU A 219 6.33 -12.26 15.40
N GLY A 220 7.19 -12.23 14.39
CA GLY A 220 8.31 -13.17 14.25
C GLY A 220 7.88 -14.64 14.10
N ASP A 221 8.74 -15.57 14.55
CA ASP A 221 8.47 -17.02 14.50
C ASP A 221 7.48 -17.43 15.61
N THR A 222 6.22 -17.04 15.41
CA THR A 222 5.07 -17.39 16.27
C THR A 222 3.93 -17.94 15.42
N ASP A 223 2.94 -18.54 16.10
CA ASP A 223 1.73 -19.13 15.48
C ASP A 223 0.69 -18.09 15.02
N TRP A 224 1.08 -16.81 14.93
CA TRP A 224 0.23 -15.72 14.47
C TRP A 224 0.41 -15.48 12.98
N ASN A 225 -0.66 -15.12 12.28
CA ASN A 225 -0.61 -14.83 10.85
C ASN A 225 0.36 -13.67 10.54
N GLY A 226 0.95 -13.72 9.34
CA GLY A 226 1.70 -12.60 8.79
C GLY A 226 0.76 -11.65 8.03
N SER A 227 1.31 -10.54 7.54
CA SER A 227 0.61 -9.59 6.67
C SER A 227 1.05 -9.77 5.22
N GLY A 228 0.08 -10.05 4.35
CA GLY A 228 0.24 -10.09 2.90
C GLY A 228 -0.15 -8.78 2.21
N MET A 229 0.10 -8.74 0.90
CA MET A 229 -0.62 -7.86 0.00
C MET A 229 -0.99 -8.66 -1.24
N HIS A 230 -2.06 -9.46 -1.20
CA HIS A 230 -2.43 -10.25 -2.38
C HIS A 230 -2.68 -9.32 -3.56
N ALA A 231 -2.15 -9.69 -4.72
CA ALA A 231 -2.26 -8.92 -5.94
C ALA A 231 -3.07 -9.72 -6.96
N ASN A 232 -4.36 -9.41 -7.03
CA ASN A 232 -5.21 -9.83 -8.14
C ASN A 232 -4.79 -9.04 -9.37
N PHE A 233 -4.60 -9.68 -10.53
CA PHE A 233 -4.26 -8.95 -11.75
C PHE A 233 -4.96 -9.54 -12.98
N SER A 234 -5.22 -8.68 -13.96
CA SER A 234 -5.65 -9.11 -15.29
C SER A 234 -5.23 -8.11 -16.36
N THR A 235 -4.90 -8.61 -17.54
CA THR A 235 -4.78 -7.80 -18.75
C THR A 235 -6.08 -7.85 -19.54
N GLU A 236 -6.25 -6.94 -20.50
CA GLU A 236 -7.39 -7.01 -21.43
C GLU A 236 -7.45 -8.37 -22.14
N TYR A 237 -6.31 -8.91 -22.58
CA TYR A 237 -6.23 -10.20 -23.23
C TYR A 237 -6.74 -11.34 -22.33
N MET A 238 -6.38 -11.34 -21.03
CA MET A 238 -6.88 -12.34 -20.07
C MET A 238 -8.40 -12.31 -19.95
N ARG A 239 -9.00 -11.11 -19.99
CA ARG A 239 -10.44 -10.92 -19.80
C ARG A 239 -11.27 -11.22 -21.04
N THR A 240 -10.73 -10.97 -22.24
CA THR A 240 -11.50 -11.05 -23.49
C THR A 240 -11.18 -12.29 -24.34
N VAL A 241 -9.95 -12.79 -24.27
CA VAL A 241 -9.48 -13.94 -25.07
C VAL A 241 -9.07 -15.10 -24.16
N GLY A 242 -8.03 -14.90 -23.35
CA GLY A 242 -7.57 -15.79 -22.28
C GLY A 242 -7.66 -17.29 -22.61
N GLY A 243 -8.24 -18.04 -21.66
CA GLY A 243 -8.45 -19.49 -21.79
C GLY A 243 -7.33 -20.34 -21.21
N LYS A 244 -7.64 -21.61 -20.96
CA LYS A 244 -6.78 -22.55 -20.22
C LYS A 244 -5.34 -22.60 -20.74
N ALA A 245 -5.15 -22.71 -22.06
CA ALA A 245 -3.82 -22.78 -22.66
C ALA A 245 -2.98 -21.51 -22.41
N TYR A 246 -3.60 -20.33 -22.44
CA TYR A 246 -2.92 -19.08 -22.12
C TYR A 246 -2.54 -19.03 -20.64
N PHE A 247 -3.45 -19.42 -19.74
CA PHE A 247 -3.18 -19.47 -18.30
C PHE A 247 -2.05 -20.46 -17.97
N GLU A 248 -2.04 -21.65 -18.58
CA GLU A 248 -0.96 -22.63 -18.40
C GLU A 248 0.40 -22.08 -18.86
N ALA A 249 0.44 -21.40 -20.01
CA ALA A 249 1.64 -20.73 -20.50
C ALA A 249 2.09 -19.57 -19.60
N LEU A 250 1.13 -18.81 -19.05
CA LEU A 250 1.38 -17.72 -18.11
C LEU A 250 1.95 -18.24 -16.78
N MET A 251 1.38 -19.31 -16.21
CA MET A 251 1.90 -19.93 -14.99
C MET A 251 3.31 -20.49 -15.19
N ALA A 252 3.63 -21.04 -16.37
CA ALA A 252 4.99 -21.45 -16.70
C ALA A 252 5.98 -20.27 -16.74
N GLN A 253 5.54 -19.06 -17.11
CA GLN A 253 6.37 -17.86 -16.99
C GLN A 253 6.54 -17.43 -15.53
N PHE A 254 5.50 -17.51 -14.70
CA PHE A 254 5.65 -17.22 -13.27
C PHE A 254 6.62 -18.15 -12.58
N ASP A 255 6.55 -19.46 -12.86
CA ASP A 255 7.50 -20.44 -12.34
C ASP A 255 8.93 -20.10 -12.75
N LYS A 256 9.15 -19.87 -14.06
CA LYS A 256 10.46 -19.52 -14.60
C LYS A 256 11.09 -18.27 -13.96
N ASN A 257 10.27 -17.26 -13.66
CA ASN A 257 10.74 -15.96 -13.15
C ASN A 257 10.50 -15.80 -11.64
N MET A 258 10.18 -16.87 -10.91
CA MET A 258 9.76 -16.81 -9.49
C MET A 258 10.71 -16.01 -8.62
N MET A 259 12.03 -16.21 -8.76
CA MET A 259 13.01 -15.51 -7.93
C MET A 259 13.07 -14.01 -8.22
N ASP A 260 12.87 -13.60 -9.47
CA ASP A 260 12.80 -12.18 -9.83
C ASP A 260 11.59 -11.51 -9.17
N HIS A 261 10.46 -12.22 -9.11
CA HIS A 261 9.27 -11.77 -8.37
C HIS A 261 9.52 -11.70 -6.86
N ILE A 262 10.08 -12.76 -6.25
CA ILE A 262 10.37 -12.79 -4.80
C ILE A 262 11.30 -11.65 -4.39
N ASN A 263 12.30 -11.33 -5.21
CA ASN A 263 13.25 -10.24 -4.95
C ASN A 263 12.60 -8.84 -4.86
N VAL A 264 11.41 -8.66 -5.44
CA VAL A 264 10.70 -7.36 -5.46
C VAL A 264 9.37 -7.36 -4.72
N TYR A 265 8.95 -8.49 -4.13
CA TYR A 265 7.68 -8.61 -3.39
C TYR A 265 7.75 -8.11 -1.94
N GLY A 266 8.88 -7.55 -1.53
CA GLY A 266 9.12 -6.97 -0.21
C GLY A 266 10.15 -7.76 0.59
N PRO A 267 10.85 -7.09 1.52
CA PRO A 267 11.87 -7.73 2.35
C PRO A 267 11.25 -8.76 3.31
N ASP A 268 12.11 -9.68 3.78
CA ASP A 268 11.79 -10.65 4.83
C ASP A 268 10.61 -11.59 4.53
N ASN A 269 10.16 -11.65 3.28
CA ASN A 269 9.04 -12.52 2.89
C ASN A 269 9.34 -14.00 3.13
N ASP A 270 10.60 -14.42 3.22
CA ASP A 270 11.00 -15.77 3.63
C ASP A 270 10.52 -16.12 5.05
N LYS A 271 10.33 -15.12 5.93
CA LYS A 271 9.76 -15.28 7.28
C LYS A 271 8.24 -15.51 7.27
N ARG A 272 7.55 -15.03 6.22
CA ARG A 272 6.08 -15.18 6.06
C ARG A 272 5.74 -16.41 5.20
N LEU A 273 6.35 -16.51 4.03
CA LEU A 273 6.11 -17.51 2.98
C LEU A 273 6.81 -18.83 3.34
N THR A 274 6.23 -19.57 4.28
CA THR A 274 6.82 -20.77 4.88
C THR A 274 6.12 -22.07 4.50
N GLY A 275 4.98 -21.99 3.79
CA GLY A 275 4.09 -23.13 3.58
C GLY A 275 3.05 -23.34 4.69
N LYS A 276 3.10 -22.53 5.76
CA LYS A 276 2.14 -22.51 6.87
C LYS A 276 1.22 -21.28 6.75
N HIS A 277 0.12 -21.26 7.52
CA HIS A 277 -0.79 -20.10 7.62
C HIS A 277 -1.23 -19.57 6.26
N GLU A 278 -1.79 -20.45 5.43
CA GLU A 278 -2.33 -20.08 4.11
C GLU A 278 -1.29 -19.42 3.18
N THR A 279 -0.01 -19.79 3.28
CA THR A 279 1.05 -19.32 2.36
C THR A 279 1.71 -20.48 1.62
N ALA A 280 2.23 -20.21 0.42
CA ALA A 280 3.22 -21.08 -0.24
C ALA A 280 4.63 -20.82 0.33
N PRO A 281 5.54 -21.81 0.29
CA PRO A 281 6.95 -21.57 0.59
C PRO A 281 7.59 -20.65 -0.47
N TRP A 282 8.42 -19.68 -0.04
CA TRP A 282 9.01 -18.67 -0.93
C TRP A 282 9.88 -19.24 -2.07
N ASN A 283 10.45 -20.43 -1.87
CA ASN A 283 11.42 -21.05 -2.78
C ASN A 283 10.82 -22.10 -3.71
N LYS A 284 9.48 -22.18 -3.82
CA LYS A 284 8.79 -23.11 -4.71
C LYS A 284 7.51 -22.50 -5.24
N PHE A 285 7.41 -22.43 -6.56
CA PHE A 285 6.19 -21.98 -7.22
C PHE A 285 5.12 -23.08 -7.23
N SER A 286 3.88 -22.68 -7.01
CA SER A 286 2.70 -23.52 -7.19
C SER A 286 1.50 -22.67 -7.61
N TYR A 287 0.56 -23.27 -8.35
CA TYR A 287 -0.73 -22.66 -8.62
C TYR A 287 -1.85 -23.69 -8.56
N GLY A 288 -3.06 -23.24 -8.24
CA GLY A 288 -4.22 -24.12 -8.13
C GLY A 288 -5.54 -23.36 -8.16
N VAL A 289 -6.59 -24.03 -8.65
CA VAL A 289 -7.96 -23.50 -8.60
C VAL A 289 -8.45 -23.58 -7.16
N ALA A 290 -8.83 -22.42 -6.59
CA ALA A 290 -9.26 -22.30 -5.19
C ALA A 290 -8.25 -22.84 -4.14
N ASP A 291 -6.96 -22.92 -4.48
CA ASP A 291 -5.90 -23.36 -3.55
C ASP A 291 -5.31 -22.15 -2.81
N ARG A 292 -5.62 -22.03 -1.51
CA ARG A 292 -5.08 -20.97 -0.65
C ARG A 292 -3.62 -21.20 -0.24
N GLY A 293 -3.09 -22.41 -0.37
CA GLY A 293 -1.69 -22.71 -0.07
C GLY A 293 -0.74 -22.52 -1.27
N ALA A 294 -1.27 -22.12 -2.43
CA ALA A 294 -0.51 -21.96 -3.65
C ALA A 294 0.10 -20.54 -3.78
N SER A 295 1.18 -20.42 -4.57
CA SER A 295 1.76 -19.10 -4.89
C SER A 295 0.81 -18.24 -5.72
N ILE A 296 0.08 -18.85 -6.65
CA ILE A 296 -0.98 -18.21 -7.43
C ILE A 296 -2.28 -19.01 -7.29
N ARG A 297 -3.34 -18.35 -6.86
CA ARG A 297 -4.69 -18.91 -6.83
C ARG A 297 -5.46 -18.43 -8.06
N VAL A 298 -6.14 -19.37 -8.74
CA VAL A 298 -7.08 -19.09 -9.84
C VAL A 298 -8.51 -19.24 -9.35
#